data_AF-A0A965ZPU7-F1
#
_entry.id   AF-A0A965ZPU7-F1
#
_cell.length_a   1.000
_cell.length_b   1.000
_cell.length_c   1.000
_cell.angle_alpha   90.00
_cell.angle_beta   90.00
_cell.angle_gamma   90.00
#
_symmetry.space_group_name_H-M   'P 1'
#
loop_
_entity.id
_entity.type
_entity.pdbx_description
1 polymer ?
#
loop_
_entity_poly.entity_id
_entity_poly.type
_entity_poly.pdbx_seq_one_letter_code
_entity_poly.pdbx_strand_id
1 'polypeptide(L)'
;MSGIHHLFFGIPAFLIVATSVALWFRAIRRVAVPENRTAFIIAWIAGGALGVIALAISESGDLSRIPAWFAATTAAILLFTVSISRQKIADNAIRVGDAIPTFTATDEHGELFDSRSLNGHLLLIKFFRAHW
;
A
#
# COMPACT_ATOMS: atom_id res chain seq x y z
N MET A 1 -22.07 37.22 -11.95
CA MET A 1 -22.14 36.33 -10.77
C MET A 1 -22.09 34.89 -11.26
N SER A 2 -20.91 34.27 -11.35
CA SER A 2 -20.76 32.86 -11.76
C SER A 2 -19.52 32.19 -11.13
N GLY A 3 -19.09 32.63 -9.95
CA GLY A 3 -17.83 32.19 -9.33
C GLY A 3 -17.93 30.96 -8.40
N ILE A 4 -19.10 30.34 -8.26
CA ILE A 4 -19.35 29.35 -7.20
C ILE A 4 -19.36 27.90 -7.73
N HIS A 5 -19.46 27.67 -9.03
CA HIS A 5 -19.65 26.31 -9.59
C HIS A 5 -18.37 25.46 -9.71
N HIS A 6 -17.17 26.06 -9.69
CA HIS A 6 -15.90 25.35 -9.93
C HIS A 6 -15.26 24.78 -8.64
N LEU A 7 -15.54 25.41 -7.48
CA LEU A 7 -15.12 24.92 -6.16
C LEU A 7 -15.67 23.52 -5.81
N PHE A 8 -16.71 23.06 -6.52
CA PHE A 8 -17.44 21.84 -6.19
C PHE A 8 -16.71 20.53 -6.52
N PHE A 9 -15.64 20.52 -7.30
CA PHE A 9 -14.99 19.26 -7.70
C PHE A 9 -13.63 19.03 -7.03
N GLY A 10 -12.80 20.07 -6.90
CA GLY A 10 -11.46 19.93 -6.32
C GLY A 10 -11.45 19.58 -4.83
N ILE A 11 -12.34 20.20 -4.03
CA ILE A 11 -12.42 19.93 -2.59
C ILE A 11 -12.96 18.52 -2.31
N PRO A 12 -14.08 18.06 -2.91
CA PRO A 12 -14.54 16.70 -2.69
C PRO A 12 -13.55 15.64 -3.16
N ALA A 13 -12.87 15.86 -4.30
CA ALA A 13 -11.80 14.98 -4.77
C ALA A 13 -10.71 14.83 -3.69
N PHE A 14 -10.25 15.95 -3.13
CA PHE A 14 -9.25 15.95 -2.07
C PHE A 14 -9.77 15.27 -0.80
N LEU A 15 -11.00 15.54 -0.35
CA LEU A 15 -11.56 14.91 0.85
C LEU A 15 -11.67 13.39 0.73
N ILE A 16 -12.06 12.87 -0.44
CA ILE A 16 -12.10 11.43 -0.72
C ILE A 16 -10.70 10.84 -0.59
N VAL A 17 -9.71 11.42 -1.28
CA VAL A 17 -8.34 10.92 -1.26
C VAL A 17 -7.74 11.05 0.14
N ALA A 18 -7.81 12.21 0.79
CA ALA A 18 -7.28 12.45 2.12
C ALA A 18 -7.86 11.51 3.18
N THR A 19 -9.18 11.29 3.17
CA THR A 19 -9.84 10.38 4.11
C THR A 19 -9.40 8.94 3.87
N SER A 20 -9.40 8.49 2.62
CA SER A 20 -8.96 7.14 2.28
C SER A 20 -7.49 6.90 2.63
N VAL A 21 -6.63 7.90 2.44
CA VAL A 21 -5.21 7.87 2.84
C VAL A 21 -5.05 7.80 4.34
N ALA A 22 -5.78 8.61 5.11
CA ALA A 22 -5.74 8.57 6.57
C ALA A 22 -6.14 7.18 7.09
N LEU A 23 -7.18 6.57 6.50
CA LEU A 23 -7.62 5.22 6.82
C LEU A 23 -6.59 4.15 6.42
N TRP A 24 -5.96 4.30 5.25
CA TRP A 24 -4.91 3.41 4.76
C TRP A 24 -3.69 3.42 5.68
N PHE A 25 -3.18 4.61 6.04
CA PHE A 25 -2.04 4.73 6.97
C PHE A 25 -2.39 4.29 8.40
N ARG A 26 -3.65 4.44 8.83
CA ARG A 26 -4.12 3.86 10.09
C ARG A 26 -4.08 2.33 10.04
N ALA A 27 -4.47 1.71 8.93
CA ALA A 27 -4.41 0.26 8.75
C ALA A 27 -2.96 -0.25 8.73
N ILE A 28 -2.05 0.45 8.03
CA ILE A 28 -0.61 0.14 8.02
C ILE A 28 -0.04 0.18 9.44
N ARG A 29 -0.29 1.25 10.20
CA ARG A 29 0.23 1.40 11.57
C ARG A 29 -0.29 0.34 12.54
N ARG A 30 -1.46 -0.23 12.26
CA ARG A 30 -2.05 -1.31 13.05
C ARG A 30 -1.70 -2.70 12.53
N VAL A 31 -0.87 -2.81 11.49
CA VAL A 31 -0.55 -4.08 10.80
C VAL A 31 -1.84 -4.83 10.43
N ALA A 32 -2.87 -4.09 10.04
CA ALA A 32 -4.23 -4.57 9.80
C ALA A 32 -4.71 -4.12 8.42
N VAL A 33 -3.83 -4.16 7.42
CA VAL A 33 -4.19 -3.86 6.03
C VAL A 33 -5.12 -4.98 5.54
N PRO A 34 -6.34 -4.66 5.04
CA PRO A 34 -7.25 -5.67 4.56
C PRO A 34 -6.65 -6.51 3.43
N GLU A 35 -6.97 -7.81 3.41
CA GLU A 35 -6.62 -8.70 2.29
C GLU A 35 -7.24 -8.17 0.99
N ASN A 36 -8.53 -7.81 1.04
CA ASN A 36 -9.22 -7.16 -0.06
C ASN A 36 -9.07 -5.62 0.03
N ARG A 37 -8.26 -5.06 -0.88
CA ARG A 37 -7.94 -3.62 -0.94
C ARG A 37 -8.82 -2.85 -1.92
N THR A 38 -9.79 -3.51 -2.55
CA THR A 38 -10.57 -2.94 -3.67
C THR A 38 -11.29 -1.65 -3.30
N ALA A 39 -11.81 -1.52 -2.08
CA ALA A 39 -12.47 -0.29 -1.63
C ALA A 39 -11.53 0.93 -1.66
N PHE A 40 -10.28 0.77 -1.23
CA PHE A 40 -9.27 1.83 -1.30
C PHE A 40 -8.93 2.19 -2.74
N ILE A 41 -8.73 1.17 -3.59
CA ILE A 41 -8.42 1.35 -5.00
C ILE A 41 -9.54 2.13 -5.71
N ILE A 42 -10.80 1.76 -5.49
CA ILE A 42 -11.96 2.47 -6.06
C ILE A 42 -12.00 3.92 -5.56
N ALA A 43 -11.78 4.17 -4.27
CA ALA A 43 -11.77 5.52 -3.72
C ALA A 43 -10.67 6.39 -4.34
N TRP A 44 -9.47 5.83 -4.56
CA TRP A 44 -8.37 6.56 -5.20
C TRP A 44 -8.61 6.80 -6.68
N ILE A 45 -9.17 5.83 -7.42
CA ILE A 45 -9.56 6.03 -8.82
C ILE A 45 -10.61 7.15 -8.91
N ALA A 46 -11.66 7.08 -8.09
CA ALA A 46 -12.73 8.07 -8.10
C ALA A 46 -12.22 9.47 -7.72
N GLY A 47 -11.49 9.59 -6.60
CA GLY A 47 -10.92 10.85 -6.16
C GLY A 47 -9.87 11.42 -7.11
N GLY A 48 -9.01 10.57 -7.67
CA GLY A 48 -8.03 10.95 -8.67
C GLY A 48 -8.66 11.43 -9.97
N ALA A 49 -9.66 10.69 -10.50
CA ALA A 49 -10.40 11.09 -11.68
C ALA A 49 -11.12 12.43 -11.50
N LEU A 50 -11.78 12.63 -10.35
CA LEU A 50 -12.40 13.92 -10.01
C LEU A 50 -11.36 15.04 -9.92
N GLY A 51 -10.17 14.78 -9.36
CA GLY A 51 -9.07 15.74 -9.32
C GLY A 51 -8.59 16.14 -10.72
N VAL A 52 -8.43 15.16 -11.63
CA VAL A 52 -8.05 15.42 -13.03
C VAL A 52 -9.13 16.23 -13.75
N ILE A 53 -10.41 15.86 -13.60
CA ILE A 53 -11.53 16.60 -14.19
C ILE A 53 -11.56 18.04 -13.67
N ALA A 54 -11.41 18.23 -12.36
CA ALA A 54 -11.37 19.55 -11.75
C ALA A 54 -10.24 20.41 -12.33
N LEU A 55 -9.03 19.86 -12.50
CA LEU A 55 -7.91 20.58 -13.10
C LEU A 55 -8.15 20.96 -14.57
N ALA A 56 -8.83 20.09 -15.34
CA ALA A 56 -9.10 20.33 -16.75
C ALA A 56 -10.14 21.44 -16.98
N ILE A 57 -11.12 21.60 -16.08
CA ILE A 57 -12.19 22.59 -16.20
C ILE A 57 -11.89 23.91 -15.46
N SER A 58 -10.91 23.92 -14.54
CA SER A 58 -10.60 25.10 -13.74
C SER A 58 -9.80 26.13 -14.52
N GLU A 59 -10.19 27.40 -14.44
CA GLU A 59 -9.46 28.52 -15.06
C GLU A 59 -8.12 28.79 -14.37
N SER A 60 -7.23 29.53 -15.06
CA SER A 60 -5.96 29.98 -14.48
C SER A 60 -6.20 30.93 -13.31
N GLY A 61 -5.84 30.51 -12.09
CA GLY A 61 -6.01 31.29 -10.86
C GLY A 61 -7.09 30.76 -9.92
N ASP A 62 -7.82 29.70 -10.28
CA ASP A 62 -8.78 29.07 -9.37
C ASP A 62 -8.07 28.35 -8.20
N LEU A 63 -8.49 28.68 -6.97
CA LEU A 63 -7.99 28.10 -5.74
C LEU A 63 -8.30 26.59 -5.63
N SER A 64 -9.36 26.11 -6.28
CA SER A 64 -9.76 24.70 -6.31
C SER A 64 -8.74 23.78 -6.98
N ARG A 65 -7.82 24.34 -7.77
CA ARG A 65 -6.75 23.60 -8.46
C ARG A 65 -5.75 22.99 -7.49
N ILE A 66 -5.48 23.66 -6.37
CA ILE A 66 -4.53 23.17 -5.36
C ILE A 66 -4.99 21.83 -4.78
N PRO A 67 -6.19 21.71 -4.17
CA PRO A 67 -6.67 20.42 -3.66
C PRO A 67 -6.86 19.38 -4.77
N ALA A 68 -7.29 19.79 -5.97
CA ALA A 68 -7.43 18.88 -7.11
C ALA A 68 -6.08 18.26 -7.54
N TRP A 69 -5.01 19.05 -7.55
CA TRP A 69 -3.65 18.58 -7.85
C TRP A 69 -3.14 17.56 -6.82
N PHE A 70 -3.36 17.83 -5.53
CA PHE A 70 -3.03 16.87 -4.48
C PHE A 70 -3.84 15.59 -4.62
N ALA A 71 -5.15 15.67 -4.86
CA ALA A 71 -6.00 14.50 -5.05
C ALA A 71 -5.49 13.62 -6.21
N ALA A 72 -5.25 14.22 -7.39
CA ALA A 72 -4.78 13.50 -8.57
C ALA A 72 -3.40 12.86 -8.36
N THR A 73 -2.43 13.64 -7.87
CA THR A 73 -1.04 13.19 -7.70
C THR A 73 -0.93 12.10 -6.63
N THR A 74 -1.58 12.30 -5.48
CA THR A 74 -1.58 11.30 -4.40
C THR A 74 -2.28 10.01 -4.83
N ALA A 75 -3.43 10.10 -5.49
CA ALA A 75 -4.10 8.92 -6.03
C ALA A 75 -3.22 8.15 -7.02
N ALA A 76 -2.54 8.84 -7.93
CA ALA A 76 -1.63 8.22 -8.90
C ALA A 76 -0.47 7.48 -8.22
N ILE A 77 0.18 8.10 -7.23
CA ILE A 77 1.27 7.48 -6.47
C ILE A 77 0.77 6.23 -5.74
N LEU A 78 -0.41 6.28 -5.10
CA LEU A 78 -0.96 5.15 -4.36
C LEU A 78 -1.35 3.98 -5.28
N LEU A 79 -1.98 4.28 -6.42
CA LEU A 79 -2.31 3.26 -7.41
C LEU A 79 -1.05 2.63 -8.00
N PHE A 80 -0.01 3.42 -8.27
CA PHE A 80 1.28 2.92 -8.71
C PHE A 80 1.94 2.01 -7.67
N THR A 81 1.97 2.41 -6.39
CA THR A 81 2.55 1.55 -5.34
C THR A 81 1.78 0.24 -5.19
N VAL A 82 0.45 0.25 -5.31
CA VAL A 82 -0.35 -0.98 -5.30
C VAL A 82 -0.07 -1.86 -6.52
N SER A 83 0.11 -1.30 -7.71
CA SER A 83 0.35 -2.07 -8.92
C SER A 83 1.67 -2.86 -8.86
N ILE A 84 2.70 -2.30 -8.20
CA ILE A 84 3.98 -2.97 -7.97
C ILE A 84 4.07 -3.75 -6.65
N SER A 85 2.99 -3.77 -5.84
CA SER A 85 3.01 -4.37 -4.50
C SER A 85 2.88 -5.90 -4.46
N ARG A 86 2.56 -6.55 -5.58
CA ARG A 86 2.35 -8.00 -5.61
C ARG A 86 3.64 -8.73 -5.24
N GLN A 87 3.68 -9.27 -4.02
CA GLN A 87 4.70 -10.23 -3.61
C GLN A 87 4.21 -11.62 -4.03
N LYS A 88 5.01 -12.34 -4.82
CA LYS A 88 4.73 -13.74 -5.12
C LYS A 88 4.98 -14.55 -3.84
N ILE A 89 3.91 -15.00 -3.20
CA ILE A 89 4.00 -16.07 -2.21
C ILE A 89 4.11 -17.36 -3.03
N ALA A 90 5.12 -18.19 -2.73
CA ALA A 90 5.27 -19.46 -3.43
C ALA A 90 4.08 -20.37 -3.10
N ASP A 91 3.62 -21.16 -4.07
CA ASP A 91 2.42 -22.01 -3.94
C ASP A 91 2.56 -23.08 -2.84
N ASN A 92 3.77 -23.30 -2.33
CA ASN A 92 4.14 -24.24 -1.27
C ASN A 92 4.43 -23.56 0.08
N ALA A 93 3.77 -22.44 0.39
CA ALA A 93 3.92 -21.78 1.69
C ALA A 93 3.60 -22.74 2.86
N ILE A 94 4.50 -22.80 3.85
CA ILE A 94 4.36 -23.63 5.05
C ILE A 94 3.07 -23.24 5.80
N ARG A 95 2.24 -24.22 6.12
CA ARG A 95 0.98 -24.06 6.84
C ARG A 95 1.13 -24.52 8.29
N VAL A 96 0.18 -24.10 9.14
CA VAL A 96 0.12 -24.58 10.52
C VAL A 96 -0.10 -26.10 10.52
N GLY A 97 0.78 -26.82 11.20
CA GLY A 97 0.77 -28.29 11.26
C GLY A 97 1.76 -28.95 10.30
N ASP A 98 2.33 -28.22 9.34
CA ASP A 98 3.35 -28.76 8.46
C ASP A 98 4.66 -28.98 9.23
N ALA A 99 5.40 -30.03 8.86
CA ALA A 99 6.78 -30.20 9.30
C ALA A 99 7.64 -29.10 8.65
N ILE A 100 8.53 -28.49 9.45
CA ILE A 100 9.49 -27.51 8.93
C ILE A 100 10.39 -28.23 7.91
N PRO A 101 10.51 -27.73 6.66
CA PRO A 101 11.39 -28.32 5.67
C PRO A 101 12.84 -28.27 6.13
N THR A 102 13.60 -29.32 5.85
CA THR A 102 15.05 -29.31 6.09
C THR A 102 15.70 -28.25 5.20
N PHE A 103 16.48 -27.36 5.80
CA PHE A 103 17.30 -26.38 5.10
C PHE A 103 18.72 -26.35 5.68
N THR A 104 19.66 -25.91 4.83
CA THR A 104 21.02 -25.57 5.23
C THR A 104 21.31 -24.13 4.85
N ALA A 105 22.13 -23.45 5.65
CA ALA A 105 22.56 -22.08 5.40
C ALA A 105 23.97 -21.89 5.96
N THR A 106 24.69 -20.89 5.46
CA THR A 106 25.93 -20.46 6.10
C THR A 106 25.59 -19.55 7.29
N ASP A 107 26.21 -19.78 8.43
CA ASP A 107 26.04 -18.95 9.63
C ASP A 107 26.95 -17.70 9.61
N GLU A 108 26.95 -16.96 10.72
CA GLU A 108 27.75 -15.74 10.90
C GLU A 108 29.27 -15.98 10.95
N HIS A 109 29.69 -17.23 11.13
CA HIS A 109 31.10 -17.64 11.19
C HIS A 109 31.58 -18.30 9.88
N GLY A 110 30.71 -18.44 8.88
CA GLY A 110 31.03 -19.13 7.64
C GLY A 110 30.84 -20.64 7.71
N GLU A 111 30.32 -21.16 8.83
CA GLU A 111 30.08 -22.59 9.02
C GLU A 111 28.74 -23.00 8.44
N LEU A 112 28.63 -24.27 8.03
CA LEU A 112 27.40 -24.80 7.48
C LEU A 112 26.43 -25.14 8.62
N PHE A 113 25.36 -24.37 8.71
CA PHE A 113 24.22 -24.64 9.58
C PHE A 113 23.26 -25.65 8.92
N ASP A 114 22.84 -26.66 9.68
CA ASP A 114 21.78 -27.61 9.31
C ASP A 114 20.61 -27.49 10.29
N SER A 115 19.43 -27.19 9.75
CA SER A 115 18.17 -27.09 10.51
C SER A 115 17.82 -28.31 11.37
N ARG A 116 18.33 -29.52 11.04
CA ARG A 116 18.13 -30.73 11.84
C ARG A 116 18.72 -30.63 13.24
N SER A 117 19.72 -29.77 13.44
CA SER A 117 20.30 -29.48 14.77
C SER A 117 19.27 -28.89 15.73
N LEU A 118 18.18 -28.32 15.22
CA LEU A 118 17.13 -27.69 16.02
C LEU A 118 16.03 -28.67 16.46
N ASN A 119 16.10 -29.95 16.07
CA ASN A 119 15.09 -30.95 16.43
C ASN A 119 14.85 -31.01 17.95
N GLY A 120 13.58 -31.08 18.34
CA GLY A 120 13.18 -31.10 19.76
C GLY A 120 13.10 -29.73 20.44
N HIS A 121 13.37 -28.64 19.73
CA HIS A 121 13.30 -27.28 20.27
C HIS A 121 12.12 -26.49 19.69
N LEU A 122 11.57 -25.57 20.48
CA LEU A 122 10.63 -24.55 20.01
C LEU A 122 11.41 -23.41 19.35
N LEU A 123 11.01 -23.02 18.14
CA LEU A 123 11.79 -22.12 17.29
C LEU A 123 10.91 -20.97 16.78
N LEU A 124 11.53 -19.80 16.65
CA LEU A 124 11.00 -18.66 15.91
C LEU A 124 11.90 -18.39 14.71
N ILE A 125 11.41 -18.71 13.51
CA ILE A 125 12.12 -18.42 12.27
C ILE A 125 11.67 -17.06 11.74
N LYS A 126 12.62 -16.14 11.54
CA LYS A 126 12.36 -14.79 11.05
C LYS A 126 13.06 -14.57 9.71
N PHE A 127 12.26 -14.30 8.67
CA PHE A 127 12.76 -13.98 7.34
C PHE A 127 12.97 -12.48 7.18
N PHE A 128 14.11 -12.10 6.63
CA PHE A 128 14.42 -10.71 6.28
C PHE A 128 14.63 -10.61 4.76
N ARG A 129 14.03 -9.58 4.14
CA ARG A 129 14.16 -9.34 2.69
C ARG A 129 15.49 -8.65 2.32
N ALA A 130 16.21 -8.12 3.30
CA ALA A 130 17.52 -7.50 3.17
C ALA A 130 18.38 -7.85 4.40
N HIS A 131 19.70 -7.91 4.21
CA HIS A 131 20.65 -8.02 5.30
C HIS A 131 20.78 -6.66 6.01
N TRP A 132 21.08 -6.68 7.30
CA TRP A 132 21.44 -5.52 8.12
C TRP A 132 22.88 -5.73 8.56
#